data_AF-A0A368VRX4-F1
#
_entry.id   AF-A0A368VRX4-F1
#
_cell.length_a   1.000
_cell.length_b   1.000
_cell.length_c   1.000
_cell.angle_alpha   90.00
_cell.angle_beta   90.00
_cell.angle_gamma   90.00
#
_symmetry.space_group_name_H-M   'P 1'
#
loop_
_entity.id
_entity.type
_entity.pdbx_description
1 polymer ?
#
loop_
_entity_poly.entity_id
_entity_poly.type
_entity_poly.pdbx_seq_one_letter_code
_entity_poly.pdbx_strand_id
1 'polypeptide(L)'
;MAKSSRTRRRSATPDFVEILPQPKQWIGFSILGLLVRWRAELTGAAVLLAVFVWLDGFGSAVLTVAVLVGVPAVLLAVPHTRRFLVARVWCVADRHRLRACLKRTKVRTMNRDGTYPFMLWARPTTTGERIWLWLPAGTAATDIENSLEYVAPACFARSARLHRPKKVTTFVAVDIIRRDPLEAKKPVSSPLAGFMGTRSAPSDSESVTPIKAASSASESQASEPSDSASTSTKTTTAAKPAAAGAVVVNGEDLSDYVD
;
A
#
# COMPACT_ATOMS: atom_id res chain seq x y z
N MET A 1 -57.44 3.97 -46.32
CA MET A 1 -56.75 4.58 -45.15
C MET A 1 -55.72 3.59 -44.62
N ALA A 2 -54.43 3.82 -44.88
CA ALA A 2 -53.33 2.93 -44.48
C ALA A 2 -52.58 3.51 -43.27
N LYS A 3 -52.56 2.78 -42.15
CA LYS A 3 -51.80 3.14 -40.94
C LYS A 3 -50.35 2.68 -41.10
N SER A 4 -49.43 3.64 -41.27
CA SER A 4 -47.99 3.42 -41.27
C SER A 4 -47.48 3.29 -39.84
N SER A 5 -47.17 2.06 -39.41
CA SER A 5 -46.47 1.79 -38.16
C SER A 5 -44.95 1.90 -38.39
N ARG A 6 -44.34 3.01 -37.98
CA ARG A 6 -42.88 3.15 -37.97
C ARG A 6 -42.31 2.50 -36.71
N THR A 7 -41.81 1.28 -36.85
CA THR A 7 -41.03 0.60 -35.84
C THR A 7 -39.65 1.26 -35.74
N ARG A 8 -39.43 2.08 -34.69
CA ARG A 8 -38.11 2.61 -34.33
C ARG A 8 -37.21 1.43 -33.93
N ARG A 9 -36.36 0.96 -34.84
CA ARG A 9 -35.20 0.14 -34.47
C ARG A 9 -34.27 1.00 -33.62
N ARG A 10 -34.27 0.79 -32.30
CA ARG A 10 -33.16 1.21 -31.44
C ARG A 10 -31.93 0.46 -31.92
N SER A 11 -31.00 1.18 -32.53
CA SER A 11 -29.65 0.70 -32.77
C SER A 11 -29.03 0.38 -31.42
N ALA A 12 -28.91 -0.91 -31.09
CA ALA A 12 -28.01 -1.36 -30.05
C ALA A 12 -26.59 -1.07 -30.56
N THR A 13 -25.97 -0.03 -30.02
CA THR A 13 -24.52 0.12 -30.09
C THR A 13 -23.93 -1.15 -29.49
N PRO A 14 -23.15 -1.93 -30.25
CA PRO A 14 -22.42 -3.04 -29.65
C PRO A 14 -21.45 -2.42 -28.64
N ASP A 15 -21.60 -2.77 -27.38
CA ASP A 15 -20.59 -2.52 -26.36
C ASP A 15 -19.28 -3.11 -26.89
N PHE A 16 -18.38 -2.23 -27.32
CA PHE A 16 -17.00 -2.61 -27.61
C PHE A 16 -16.40 -3.03 -26.28
N VAL A 17 -16.52 -4.32 -25.99
CA VAL A 17 -15.64 -5.01 -25.05
C VAL A 17 -14.26 -4.89 -25.68
N GLU A 18 -13.55 -3.82 -25.33
CA GLU A 18 -12.12 -3.69 -25.62
C GLU A 18 -11.46 -4.88 -24.93
N ILE A 19 -11.28 -5.95 -25.70
CA ILE A 19 -10.43 -7.08 -25.38
C ILE A 19 -9.03 -6.50 -25.42
N LEU A 20 -8.63 -5.86 -24.32
CA LEU A 20 -7.25 -5.47 -24.06
C LEU A 20 -6.44 -6.75 -24.23
N PRO A 21 -5.61 -6.86 -25.29
CA PRO A 21 -4.80 -8.04 -25.49
C PRO A 21 -3.94 -8.19 -24.24
N GLN A 22 -4.14 -9.28 -23.51
CA GLN A 22 -3.23 -9.65 -22.43
C GLN A 22 -1.86 -9.77 -23.09
N PRO A 23 -0.86 -8.95 -22.71
CA PRO A 23 0.45 -9.11 -23.30
C PRO A 23 0.89 -10.54 -23.02
N LYS A 24 1.62 -11.11 -23.96
CA LYS A 24 2.34 -12.35 -23.76
C LYS A 24 3.48 -12.07 -22.79
N GLN A 25 3.16 -12.00 -21.50
CA GLN A 25 4.15 -11.82 -20.44
C GLN A 25 5.19 -12.94 -20.60
N TRP A 26 6.45 -12.53 -20.77
CA TRP A 26 7.54 -13.46 -21.01
C TRP A 26 7.57 -14.49 -19.89
N ILE A 27 7.58 -15.77 -20.27
CA ILE A 27 7.51 -16.91 -19.34
C ILE A 27 8.63 -16.79 -18.29
N GLY A 28 9.78 -16.26 -18.67
CA GLY A 28 10.90 -15.97 -17.75
C GLY A 28 10.55 -15.02 -16.60
N PHE A 29 9.86 -13.90 -16.85
CA PHE A 29 9.43 -12.99 -15.77
C PHE A 29 8.34 -13.60 -14.89
N SER A 30 7.50 -14.46 -15.47
CA SER A 30 6.49 -15.22 -14.71
C SER A 30 7.15 -16.25 -13.80
N ILE A 31 8.13 -17.00 -14.30
CA ILE A 31 8.93 -17.95 -13.52
C ILE A 31 9.73 -17.19 -12.47
N LEU A 32 10.40 -16.09 -12.79
CA LEU A 32 11.15 -15.31 -11.81
C LEU A 32 10.24 -14.76 -10.71
N GLY A 33 9.06 -14.26 -11.07
CA GLY A 33 8.04 -13.86 -10.10
C GLY A 33 7.52 -15.01 -9.26
N LEU A 34 7.39 -16.21 -9.84
CA LEU A 34 7.02 -17.44 -9.13
C LEU A 34 8.13 -17.90 -8.20
N LEU A 35 9.40 -17.82 -8.62
CA LEU A 35 10.57 -18.27 -7.88
C LEU A 35 10.86 -17.33 -6.71
N VAL A 36 10.72 -16.03 -6.91
CA VAL A 36 10.78 -15.03 -5.82
C VAL A 36 9.59 -15.18 -4.86
N ARG A 37 8.44 -15.64 -5.36
CA ARG A 37 7.25 -15.93 -4.55
C ARG A 37 7.42 -17.21 -3.71
N TRP A 38 7.88 -18.27 -4.34
CA TRP A 38 8.12 -19.57 -3.71
C TRP A 38 9.43 -19.58 -2.93
N ARG A 39 10.26 -18.54 -2.98
CA ARG A 39 11.57 -18.55 -2.35
C ARG A 39 11.52 -18.91 -0.87
N ALA A 40 10.59 -18.33 -0.11
CA ALA A 40 10.44 -18.65 1.31
C ALA A 40 9.94 -20.09 1.53
N GLU A 41 8.95 -20.52 0.75
CA GLU A 41 8.37 -21.88 0.84
C GLU A 41 9.37 -22.96 0.39
N LEU A 42 10.10 -22.73 -0.71
CA LEU A 42 11.16 -23.60 -1.22
C LEU A 42 12.35 -23.63 -0.29
N THR A 43 12.76 -22.50 0.30
CA THR A 43 13.82 -22.54 1.33
C THR A 43 13.37 -23.32 2.56
N GLY A 44 12.12 -23.13 2.99
CA GLY A 44 11.57 -23.89 4.12
C GLY A 44 11.47 -25.38 3.82
N ALA A 45 10.93 -25.74 2.65
CA ALA A 45 10.80 -27.12 2.20
C ALA A 45 12.16 -27.78 1.97
N ALA A 46 13.12 -27.08 1.36
CA ALA A 46 14.47 -27.60 1.15
C ALA A 46 15.20 -27.83 2.47
N VAL A 47 15.09 -26.89 3.43
CA VAL A 47 15.66 -27.09 4.78
C VAL A 47 14.99 -28.27 5.48
N LEU A 48 13.66 -28.36 5.42
CA LEU A 48 12.90 -29.43 6.06
C LEU A 48 13.23 -30.81 5.44
N LEU A 49 13.35 -30.88 4.11
CA LEU A 49 13.75 -32.08 3.39
C LEU A 49 15.21 -32.46 3.69
N ALA A 50 16.13 -31.50 3.70
CA ALA A 50 17.53 -31.75 4.05
C ALA A 50 17.67 -32.29 5.48
N VAL A 51 16.93 -31.71 6.44
CA VAL A 51 16.85 -32.19 7.81
C VAL A 51 16.25 -33.59 7.85
N PHE A 52 15.16 -33.85 7.14
CA PHE A 52 14.54 -35.18 7.08
C PHE A 52 15.50 -36.25 6.56
N VAL A 53 16.17 -36.01 5.42
CA VAL A 53 17.15 -36.94 4.83
C VAL A 53 18.35 -37.15 5.77
N TRP A 54 18.81 -36.10 6.43
CA TRP A 54 19.90 -36.21 7.41
C TRP A 54 19.48 -37.06 8.63
N LEU A 55 18.24 -36.94 9.11
CA LEU A 55 17.73 -37.73 10.23
C LEU A 55 17.39 -39.18 9.88
N ASP A 56 16.90 -39.42 8.66
CA ASP A 56 16.59 -40.77 8.18
C ASP A 56 17.85 -41.66 8.17
N GLY A 57 19.03 -41.09 7.93
CA GLY A 57 20.31 -41.77 8.06
C GLY A 57 20.63 -42.35 9.44
N PHE A 58 19.93 -41.91 10.51
CA PHE A 58 20.08 -42.46 11.86
C PHE A 58 19.09 -43.61 12.16
N GLY A 59 18.19 -43.95 11.24
CA GLY A 59 17.36 -45.17 11.29
C GLY A 59 16.26 -45.22 12.36
N SER A 60 15.95 -44.11 13.02
CA SER A 60 14.98 -44.07 14.13
C SER A 60 13.84 -43.10 13.87
N ALA A 61 12.69 -43.63 13.44
CA ALA A 61 11.50 -42.84 13.10
C ALA A 61 11.02 -41.94 14.27
N VAL A 62 11.17 -42.41 15.51
CA VAL A 62 10.79 -41.65 16.72
C VAL A 62 11.65 -40.39 16.87
N LEU A 63 12.98 -40.49 16.66
CA LEU A 63 13.86 -39.32 16.71
C LEU A 63 13.58 -38.37 15.56
N THR A 64 13.31 -38.88 14.36
CA THR A 64 12.94 -38.05 13.19
C THR A 64 11.72 -37.20 13.49
N VAL A 65 10.62 -37.82 13.97
CA VAL A 65 9.39 -37.09 14.33
C VAL A 65 9.64 -36.14 15.50
N ALA A 66 10.36 -36.59 16.53
CA ALA A 66 10.65 -35.77 17.71
C ALA A 66 11.43 -34.50 17.36
N VAL A 67 12.40 -34.56 16.45
CA VAL A 67 13.17 -33.38 16.01
C VAL A 67 12.36 -32.52 15.06
N LEU A 68 11.66 -33.13 14.10
CA LEU A 68 10.87 -32.41 13.09
C LEU A 68 9.74 -31.58 13.73
N VAL A 69 9.14 -32.06 14.83
CA VAL A 69 8.10 -31.36 15.58
C VAL A 69 8.67 -30.57 16.75
N GLY A 70 9.64 -31.14 17.47
CA GLY A 70 10.21 -30.55 18.68
C GLY A 70 11.00 -29.28 18.40
N VAL A 71 11.81 -29.23 17.34
CA VAL A 71 12.59 -28.03 16.98
C VAL A 71 11.69 -26.84 16.64
N PRO A 72 10.69 -26.93 15.74
CA PRO A 72 9.79 -25.81 15.52
C PRO A 72 8.97 -25.47 16.76
N ALA A 73 8.57 -26.44 17.58
CA ALA A 73 7.89 -26.17 18.84
C ALA A 73 8.75 -25.33 19.81
N VAL A 74 10.04 -25.67 19.97
CA VAL A 74 11.00 -24.90 20.78
C VAL A 74 11.23 -23.50 20.18
N LEU A 75 11.38 -23.40 18.85
CA LEU A 75 11.51 -22.11 18.17
C LEU A 75 10.26 -21.23 18.31
N LEU A 76 9.07 -21.82 18.42
CA LEU A 76 7.84 -21.10 18.68
C LEU A 76 7.66 -20.74 20.17
N ALA A 77 8.23 -21.54 21.08
CA ALA A 77 8.23 -21.25 22.51
C ALA A 77 9.15 -20.06 22.86
N VAL A 78 10.28 -19.92 22.17
CA VAL A 78 11.21 -18.79 22.38
C VAL A 78 10.57 -17.49 21.83
N PRO A 79 10.34 -16.46 22.66
CA PRO A 79 9.58 -15.28 22.25
C PRO A 79 10.29 -14.44 21.18
N HIS A 80 11.62 -14.48 21.12
CA HIS A 80 12.40 -13.72 20.14
C HIS A 80 12.29 -14.30 18.73
N THR A 81 12.48 -15.62 18.59
CA THR A 81 12.34 -16.35 17.33
C THR A 81 10.90 -16.34 16.83
N ARG A 82 9.92 -16.53 17.73
CA ARG A 82 8.50 -16.42 17.38
C ARG A 82 8.16 -15.05 16.79
N ARG A 83 8.65 -13.96 17.38
CA ARG A 83 8.43 -12.59 16.86
C ARG A 83 9.05 -12.42 15.47
N PHE A 84 10.26 -12.94 15.26
CA PHE A 84 10.92 -12.89 13.96
C PHE A 84 10.17 -13.68 12.89
N LEU A 85 9.77 -14.92 13.19
CA LEU A 85 9.02 -15.78 12.27
C LEU A 85 7.67 -15.18 11.90
N VAL A 86 6.92 -14.70 12.89
CA VAL A 86 5.63 -14.04 12.66
C VAL A 86 5.80 -12.81 11.78
N ALA A 87 6.82 -11.97 12.02
CA ALA A 87 7.10 -10.81 11.17
C ALA A 87 7.44 -11.22 9.72
N ARG A 88 8.16 -12.33 9.53
CA ARG A 88 8.46 -12.85 8.19
C ARG A 88 7.22 -13.43 7.49
N VAL A 89 6.36 -14.11 8.22
CA VAL A 89 5.08 -14.64 7.70
C VAL A 89 4.17 -13.49 7.25
N TRP A 90 4.06 -12.44 8.06
CA TRP A 90 3.30 -11.25 7.67
C TRP A 90 3.88 -10.59 6.41
N CYS A 91 5.21 -10.49 6.28
CA CYS A 91 5.85 -9.96 5.06
C CYS A 91 5.47 -10.74 3.80
N VAL A 92 5.32 -12.06 3.89
CA VAL A 92 4.87 -12.89 2.78
C VAL A 92 3.37 -12.67 2.52
N ALA A 93 2.55 -12.67 3.57
CA ALA A 93 1.11 -12.46 3.47
C ALA A 93 0.77 -11.08 2.86
N ASP A 94 1.43 -10.02 3.31
CA ASP A 94 1.21 -8.65 2.83
C ASP A 94 1.64 -8.49 1.39
N ARG A 95 2.73 -9.14 0.98
CA ARG A 95 3.11 -9.18 -0.43
C ARG A 95 2.02 -9.83 -1.31
N HIS A 96 1.39 -10.90 -0.83
CA HIS A 96 0.30 -11.55 -1.55
C HIS A 96 -0.96 -10.69 -1.61
N ARG A 97 -1.33 -10.11 -0.47
CA ARG A 97 -2.51 -9.25 -0.34
C ARG A 97 -2.36 -7.97 -1.13
N LEU A 98 -1.20 -7.33 -1.08
CA LEU A 98 -0.86 -6.17 -1.90
C LEU A 98 -1.01 -6.49 -3.38
N ARG A 99 -0.51 -7.65 -3.83
CA ARG A 99 -0.68 -8.06 -5.23
C ARG A 99 -2.11 -8.33 -5.61
N ALA A 100 -2.87 -9.01 -4.74
CA ALA A 100 -4.29 -9.26 -4.96
C ALA A 100 -5.07 -7.94 -5.03
N CYS A 101 -4.73 -6.97 -4.18
CA CYS A 101 -5.28 -5.62 -4.18
C CYS A 101 -4.96 -4.91 -5.50
N LEU A 102 -3.69 -4.83 -5.91
CA LEU A 102 -3.27 -4.20 -7.17
C LEU A 102 -3.90 -4.85 -8.41
N LYS A 103 -4.10 -6.17 -8.38
CA LYS A 103 -4.85 -6.89 -9.43
C LYS A 103 -6.33 -6.52 -9.46
N ARG A 104 -6.92 -6.15 -8.32
CA ARG A 104 -8.34 -5.81 -8.22
C ARG A 104 -8.59 -4.32 -8.46
N THR A 105 -7.64 -3.46 -8.11
CA THR A 105 -7.60 -2.03 -8.46
C THR A 105 -7.06 -1.79 -9.87
N LYS A 106 -7.22 -2.77 -10.76
CA LYS A 106 -6.64 -2.87 -12.11
C LYS A 106 -6.76 -1.62 -12.96
N VAL A 107 -7.82 -0.85 -12.75
CA VAL A 107 -8.13 0.37 -13.51
C VAL A 107 -7.16 1.52 -13.23
N ARG A 108 -6.51 1.56 -12.06
CA ARG A 108 -5.68 2.70 -11.63
C ARG A 108 -4.17 2.48 -11.71
N THR A 109 -3.70 1.23 -11.67
CA THR A 109 -2.27 0.92 -11.47
C THR A 109 -1.67 0.07 -12.60
N MET A 110 -2.36 -0.03 -13.73
CA MET A 110 -2.00 -0.92 -14.83
C MET A 110 -1.52 -0.11 -16.03
N ASN A 111 -0.41 -0.55 -16.62
CA ASN A 111 -0.03 -0.08 -17.93
C ASN A 111 -1.08 -0.45 -18.99
N ARG A 112 -1.05 0.24 -20.13
CA ARG A 112 -1.80 -0.20 -21.33
C ARG A 112 -1.52 -1.67 -21.67
N ASP A 113 -0.30 -2.11 -21.37
CA ASP A 113 0.13 -3.49 -21.53
C ASP A 113 -0.32 -4.44 -20.42
N GLY A 114 -1.13 -4.09 -19.43
CA GLY A 114 -1.56 -5.10 -18.45
C GLY A 114 -0.53 -5.61 -17.45
N THR A 115 0.64 -4.97 -17.39
CA THR A 115 1.70 -5.31 -16.44
C THR A 115 1.46 -4.63 -15.08
N TYR A 116 1.75 -5.36 -14.01
CA TYR A 116 1.64 -4.87 -12.62
C TYR A 116 3.03 -4.63 -12.05
N PRO A 117 3.17 -3.72 -11.07
CA PRO A 117 4.39 -3.55 -10.32
C PRO A 117 4.93 -4.87 -9.77
N PHE A 118 6.21 -5.12 -10.02
CA PHE A 118 6.88 -6.32 -9.51
C PHE A 118 7.30 -6.08 -8.07
N MET A 119 6.74 -6.83 -7.12
CA MET A 119 7.26 -6.82 -5.75
C MET A 119 8.63 -7.47 -5.76
N LEU A 120 9.66 -6.81 -5.24
CA LEU A 120 11.03 -7.34 -5.13
C LEU A 120 11.23 -8.04 -3.79
N TRP A 121 11.00 -7.30 -2.71
CA TRP A 121 11.37 -7.71 -1.35
C TRP A 121 10.44 -7.07 -0.32
N ALA A 122 10.13 -7.79 0.76
CA ALA A 122 9.45 -7.27 1.94
C ALA A 122 10.37 -7.38 3.17
N ARG A 123 10.60 -6.26 3.86
CA ARG A 123 11.44 -6.19 5.07
C ARG A 123 10.55 -5.82 6.26
N PRO A 124 10.63 -6.55 7.39
CA PRO A 124 9.95 -6.14 8.61
C PRO A 124 10.59 -4.85 9.16
N THR A 125 9.77 -3.92 9.60
CA THR A 125 10.17 -2.68 10.28
C THR A 125 9.59 -2.66 11.70
N THR A 126 9.97 -1.68 12.51
CA THR A 126 9.47 -1.56 13.89
C THR A 126 7.97 -1.27 13.95
N THR A 127 7.44 -0.56 12.95
CA THR A 127 6.04 -0.10 12.87
C THR A 127 5.15 -1.02 12.03
N GLY A 128 5.74 -1.96 11.30
CA GLY A 128 5.04 -2.85 10.40
C GLY A 128 6.02 -3.40 9.38
N GLU A 129 5.84 -3.06 8.11
CA GLU A 129 6.58 -3.67 7.00
C GLU A 129 6.87 -2.67 5.89
N ARG A 130 8.00 -2.86 5.20
CA ARG A 130 8.39 -2.11 4.02
C ARG A 130 8.50 -3.04 2.82
N ILE A 131 7.69 -2.81 1.80
CA ILE A 131 7.65 -3.60 0.57
C ILE A 131 8.23 -2.79 -0.59
N TRP A 132 9.26 -3.32 -1.23
CA TRP A 132 9.87 -2.73 -2.41
C TRP A 132 9.16 -3.20 -3.68
N LEU A 133 8.75 -2.23 -4.49
CA LEU A 133 8.08 -2.39 -5.76
C LEU A 133 8.99 -1.86 -6.87
N TRP A 134 9.05 -2.61 -7.96
CA TRP A 134 9.56 -2.15 -9.24
C TRP A 134 8.37 -1.78 -10.12
N LEU A 135 8.29 -0.51 -10.50
CA LEU A 135 7.33 0.03 -11.45
C LEU A 135 7.77 -0.29 -12.89
N PRO A 136 6.97 -1.05 -13.68
CA PRO A 136 7.23 -1.20 -15.11
C PRO A 136 7.08 0.16 -15.84
N ALA A 137 7.74 0.30 -16.99
CA ALA A 137 7.66 1.52 -17.80
C ALA A 137 6.20 1.87 -18.13
N GLY A 138 5.79 3.12 -17.89
CA GLY A 138 4.42 3.61 -18.09
C GLY A 138 3.54 3.62 -16.82
N THR A 139 3.99 3.05 -15.71
CA THR A 139 3.30 3.21 -14.41
C THR A 139 3.91 4.36 -13.61
N ALA A 140 3.07 5.23 -13.07
CA ALA A 140 3.52 6.34 -12.24
C ALA A 140 3.48 5.98 -10.76
N ALA A 141 4.36 6.59 -9.97
CA ALA A 141 4.32 6.42 -8.52
C ALA A 141 3.07 7.08 -7.89
N THR A 142 2.44 8.04 -8.57
CA THR A 142 1.19 8.69 -8.17
C THR A 142 0.00 7.73 -8.22
N ASP A 143 -0.02 6.83 -9.21
CA ASP A 143 -1.06 5.79 -9.34
C ASP A 143 -1.08 4.85 -8.13
N ILE A 144 0.11 4.50 -7.64
CA ILE A 144 0.26 3.68 -6.44
C ILE A 144 -0.18 4.45 -5.21
N GLU A 145 0.16 5.74 -5.11
CA GLU A 145 -0.26 6.61 -4.01
C GLU A 145 -1.79 6.69 -3.91
N ASN A 146 -2.47 6.86 -5.05
CA ASN A 146 -3.94 6.87 -5.15
C ASN A 146 -4.57 5.51 -4.81
N SER A 147 -3.79 4.41 -4.87
CA SER A 147 -4.26 3.07 -4.51
C SER A 147 -4.06 2.74 -3.02
N LEU A 148 -3.28 3.54 -2.29
CA LEU A 148 -2.93 3.23 -0.89
C LEU A 148 -4.14 3.14 0.03
N GLU A 149 -5.20 3.88 -0.28
CA GLU A 149 -6.48 3.84 0.44
C GLU A 149 -7.13 2.45 0.42
N TYR A 150 -6.96 1.68 -0.67
CA TYR A 150 -7.43 0.29 -0.75
C TYR A 150 -6.40 -0.71 -0.21
N VAL A 151 -5.11 -0.37 -0.32
CA VAL A 151 -4.02 -1.23 0.14
C VAL A 151 -4.04 -1.37 1.67
N ALA A 152 -4.26 -0.28 2.41
CA ALA A 152 -4.30 -0.30 3.87
C ALA A 152 -5.32 -1.32 4.42
N PRO A 153 -6.62 -1.30 4.06
CA PRO A 153 -7.58 -2.29 4.52
C PRO A 153 -7.30 -3.69 3.94
N ALA A 154 -6.82 -3.80 2.70
CA ALA A 154 -6.49 -5.10 2.11
C ALA A 154 -5.37 -5.84 2.86
N CYS A 155 -4.41 -5.10 3.41
CA CYS A 155 -3.27 -5.64 4.16
C CYS A 155 -3.50 -5.65 5.68
N PHE A 156 -4.72 -5.38 6.16
CA PHE A 156 -5.02 -5.25 7.61
C PHE A 156 -4.10 -4.27 8.34
N ALA A 157 -3.79 -3.15 7.68
CA ALA A 157 -2.94 -2.10 8.21
C ALA A 157 -3.77 -0.88 8.62
N ARG A 158 -3.25 -0.09 9.57
CA ARG A 158 -3.87 1.16 9.99
C ARG A 158 -3.70 2.25 8.93
N SER A 159 -2.53 2.28 8.29
CA SER A 159 -2.25 3.16 7.16
C SER A 159 -1.18 2.56 6.26
N ALA A 160 -1.15 3.00 5.01
CA ALA A 160 -0.09 2.69 4.07
C ALA A 160 0.52 4.00 3.56
N ARG A 161 1.84 4.06 3.42
CA ARG A 161 2.56 5.25 2.95
C ARG A 161 3.48 4.90 1.80
N LEU A 162 3.64 5.83 0.87
CA LEU A 162 4.60 5.69 -0.22
C LEU A 162 5.91 6.38 0.13
N HIS A 163 7.02 5.72 -0.15
CA HIS A 163 8.35 6.28 -0.05
C HIS A 163 9.05 6.19 -1.41
N ARG A 164 9.33 7.36 -1.99
CA ARG A 164 10.00 7.51 -3.28
C ARG A 164 11.49 7.80 -3.06
N PRO A 165 12.41 6.91 -3.45
CA PRO A 165 13.84 7.18 -3.37
C PRO A 165 14.25 8.24 -4.41
N LYS A 166 15.06 9.23 -4.00
CA LYS A 166 15.46 10.36 -4.85
C LYS A 166 16.26 9.97 -6.11
N LYS A 167 16.96 8.83 -6.08
CA LYS A 167 17.90 8.42 -7.14
C LYS A 167 17.24 7.66 -8.29
N VAL A 168 16.13 6.97 -8.04
CA VAL A 168 15.53 6.02 -9.00
C VAL A 168 14.02 6.03 -8.87
N THR A 169 13.31 6.55 -9.87
CA THR A 169 11.84 6.62 -9.87
C THR A 169 11.18 5.27 -10.13
N THR A 170 11.91 4.35 -10.74
CA THR A 170 11.49 2.98 -11.05
C THR A 170 11.28 2.11 -9.82
N PHE A 171 11.94 2.44 -8.70
CA PHE A 171 11.77 1.71 -7.44
C PHE A 171 11.00 2.55 -6.46
N VAL A 172 9.99 1.95 -5.84
CA VAL A 172 9.18 2.60 -4.83
C VAL A 172 9.00 1.67 -3.64
N ALA A 173 9.07 2.21 -2.43
CA ALA A 173 8.81 1.46 -1.21
C ALA A 173 7.42 1.82 -0.67
N VAL A 174 6.60 0.81 -0.42
CA VAL A 174 5.31 0.96 0.29
C VAL A 174 5.52 0.54 1.73
N ASP A 175 5.29 1.46 2.66
CA ASP A 175 5.33 1.23 4.09
C ASP A 175 3.92 0.90 4.59
N ILE A 176 3.75 -0.32 5.09
CA ILE A 176 2.50 -0.82 5.67
C ILE A 176 2.62 -0.65 7.19
N ILE A 177 1.86 0.28 7.75
CA ILE A 177 1.92 0.64 9.17
C ILE A 177 0.79 -0.04 9.91
N ARG A 178 1.16 -0.98 10.78
CA ARG A 178 0.22 -1.75 11.63
C ARG A 178 0.27 -1.31 13.08
N ARG A 179 1.44 -0.85 13.54
CA ARG A 179 1.70 -0.42 14.91
C ARG A 179 2.18 1.02 14.88
N ASP A 180 1.56 1.84 15.72
CA ASP A 180 2.07 3.17 15.99
C ASP A 180 3.20 3.05 17.03
N PRO A 181 4.44 3.47 16.69
CA PRO A 181 5.55 3.42 17.64
C PRO A 181 5.34 4.38 18.83
N LEU A 182 4.49 5.41 18.70
CA LEU A 182 4.20 6.37 19.77
C LEU A 182 3.11 5.87 20.74
N GLU A 183 2.25 4.95 20.29
CA GLU A 183 1.22 4.32 21.11
C GLU A 183 1.80 3.20 22.01
N ALA A 184 3.06 2.82 21.79
CA ALA A 184 3.74 1.87 22.64
C ALA A 184 3.94 2.44 24.05
N LYS A 185 3.56 1.65 25.07
CA LYS A 185 3.75 1.98 26.51
C LYS A 185 5.19 2.32 26.92
N LYS A 186 6.17 2.13 26.03
CA LYS A 186 7.56 2.52 26.25
C LYS A 186 7.81 3.84 25.53
N PRO A 187 8.01 4.95 26.26
CA PRO A 187 8.29 6.23 25.64
C PRO A 187 9.59 6.14 24.84
N VAL A 188 9.56 6.61 23.60
CA VAL A 188 10.76 6.78 22.78
C VAL A 188 11.56 7.93 23.39
N SER A 189 12.75 7.63 23.92
CA SER A 189 13.65 8.66 24.43
C SER A 189 14.05 9.57 23.27
N SER A 190 13.58 10.81 23.28
CA SER A 190 13.95 11.78 22.26
C SER A 190 15.36 12.31 22.56
N PRO A 191 16.26 12.40 21.58
CA PRO A 191 17.57 13.01 21.79
C PRO A 191 17.47 14.50 22.20
N LEU A 192 16.33 15.15 21.91
CA LEU A 192 16.00 16.49 22.38
C LEU A 192 15.78 16.56 23.90
N ALA A 193 15.27 15.51 24.54
CA ALA A 193 15.14 15.47 26.00
C ALA A 193 16.51 15.56 26.69
N GLY A 194 17.55 14.95 26.09
CA GLY A 194 18.93 15.08 26.56
C GLY A 194 19.53 16.48 26.32
N PHE A 195 19.09 17.17 25.26
CA PHE A 195 19.59 18.51 24.91
C PHE A 195 18.95 19.64 25.73
N MET A 196 17.71 19.45 26.21
CA MET A 196 17.07 20.41 27.13
C MET A 196 17.59 20.30 28.56
N GLY A 197 18.09 19.13 28.99
CA GLY A 197 18.68 18.95 30.33
C GLY A 197 20.01 19.68 30.55
N THR A 198 20.76 19.99 29.49
CA THR A 198 22.03 20.74 29.57
C THR A 198 21.83 22.25 29.47
N ARG A 199 20.65 22.71 29.07
CA ARG A 199 20.27 24.12 29.07
C ARG A 199 19.49 24.39 30.35
N SER A 200 20.20 24.47 31.48
CA SER A 200 19.64 25.07 32.69
C SER A 200 19.26 26.52 32.35
N ALA A 201 17.99 26.73 32.00
CA ALA A 201 17.40 28.05 32.00
C ALA A 201 17.35 28.53 33.46
N PRO A 202 17.65 29.81 33.74
CA PRO A 202 17.45 30.36 35.07
C PRO A 202 15.97 30.22 35.43
N SER A 203 15.73 29.76 36.65
CA SER A 203 14.41 29.50 37.21
C SER A 203 13.67 30.82 37.46
N ASP A 204 13.08 31.41 36.42
CA ASP A 204 11.96 32.31 36.57
C ASP A 204 10.68 31.51 36.31
N SER A 205 9.96 31.29 37.40
CA SER A 205 8.69 30.58 37.45
C SER A 205 7.61 31.35 36.70
N GLU A 206 7.41 31.05 35.42
CA GLU A 206 6.10 31.24 34.79
C GLU A 206 5.47 29.87 34.52
N SER A 207 4.45 29.59 35.30
CA SER A 207 3.57 28.44 35.19
C SER A 207 2.88 28.43 33.82
N VAL A 208 3.45 27.71 32.85
CA VAL A 208 2.72 27.35 31.63
C VAL A 208 1.69 26.30 32.01
N THR A 209 0.45 26.75 32.20
CA THR A 209 -0.70 25.86 32.38
C THR A 209 -0.84 24.96 31.15
N PRO A 210 -1.04 23.64 31.32
CA PRO A 210 -1.27 22.76 30.19
C PRO A 210 -2.57 23.18 29.47
N ILE A 211 -2.47 23.40 28.15
CA ILE A 211 -3.62 23.62 27.28
C ILE A 211 -4.51 22.37 27.38
N LYS A 212 -5.61 22.51 28.10
CA LYS A 212 -6.68 21.53 28.21
C LYS A 212 -7.24 21.31 26.80
N ALA A 213 -6.97 20.14 26.21
CA ALA A 213 -7.56 19.73 24.96
C ALA A 213 -9.09 19.89 25.05
N ALA A 214 -9.67 20.65 24.13
CA ALA A 214 -11.10 20.82 24.05
C ALA A 214 -11.78 19.46 23.88
N SER A 215 -12.56 19.09 24.88
CA SER A 215 -13.53 18.00 24.81
C SER A 215 -14.59 18.37 23.78
N SER A 216 -14.63 17.63 22.67
CA SER A 216 -15.74 17.68 21.73
C SER A 216 -16.84 16.71 22.17
N ALA A 217 -17.79 17.25 22.94
CA ALA A 217 -19.16 16.76 23.15
C ALA A 217 -20.01 18.03 23.31
N SER A 218 -21.15 18.28 22.67
CA SER A 218 -22.17 17.50 21.94
C SER A 218 -22.61 18.39 20.72
N GLU A 219 -23.53 18.08 19.80
CA GLU A 219 -24.84 17.44 19.95
C GLU A 219 -25.48 17.21 18.57
N SER A 220 -26.20 16.08 18.48
CA SER A 220 -27.39 15.72 17.68
C SER A 220 -27.97 16.68 16.62
N GLN A 221 -28.34 16.13 15.45
CA GLN A 221 -29.74 15.74 15.16
C GLN A 221 -29.89 15.08 13.78
N ALA A 222 -30.64 13.98 13.76
CA ALA A 222 -31.16 13.30 12.58
C ALA A 222 -32.39 14.05 12.03
N SER A 223 -32.62 13.97 10.70
CA SER A 223 -33.94 13.91 10.04
C SER A 223 -33.77 13.80 8.51
N GLU A 224 -34.24 12.71 7.90
CA GLU A 224 -34.69 12.70 6.50
C GLU A 224 -36.03 13.49 6.40
N PRO A 225 -36.40 14.03 5.21
CA PRO A 225 -37.30 13.26 4.35
C PRO A 225 -37.15 13.46 2.82
N SER A 226 -37.50 12.39 2.10
CA SER A 226 -38.17 12.23 0.78
C SER A 226 -38.18 13.33 -0.32
N ASP A 227 -37.79 12.89 -1.52
CA ASP A 227 -38.35 13.10 -2.88
C ASP A 227 -39.04 14.41 -3.27
N SER A 228 -38.54 15.06 -4.33
CA SER A 228 -39.30 15.37 -5.56
C SER A 228 -38.44 16.05 -6.65
N ALA A 229 -38.69 15.65 -7.89
CA ALA A 229 -38.06 16.13 -9.11
C ALA A 229 -38.42 17.60 -9.46
N SER A 230 -37.46 18.31 -10.07
CA SER A 230 -37.74 19.44 -10.96
C SER A 230 -36.58 19.68 -11.94
N THR A 231 -36.87 19.40 -13.20
CA THR A 231 -36.20 19.84 -14.43
C THR A 231 -35.89 21.34 -14.46
N SER A 232 -34.68 21.74 -14.85
CA SER A 232 -34.49 22.89 -15.77
C SER A 232 -33.08 22.94 -16.38
N THR A 233 -33.09 22.93 -17.70
CA THR A 233 -32.00 23.15 -18.65
C THR A 233 -31.43 24.57 -18.55
N LYS A 234 -30.10 24.75 -18.54
CA LYS A 234 -29.48 25.90 -19.22
C LYS A 234 -28.02 25.66 -19.63
N THR A 235 -27.85 25.55 -20.93
CA THR A 235 -26.64 25.74 -21.73
C THR A 235 -25.99 27.11 -21.44
N THR A 236 -24.67 27.15 -21.25
CA THR A 236 -23.77 28.24 -21.71
C THR A 236 -22.34 27.69 -21.72
N THR A 237 -21.81 27.35 -22.89
CA THR A 237 -20.87 28.15 -23.70
C THR A 237 -19.47 28.24 -23.10
N ALA A 238 -18.52 27.73 -23.88
CA ALA A 238 -17.08 27.75 -23.66
C ALA A 238 -16.54 29.14 -23.28
N ALA A 239 -15.73 29.18 -22.21
CA ALA A 239 -14.84 30.28 -21.92
C ALA A 239 -13.40 29.80 -22.05
N LYS A 240 -12.78 30.21 -23.17
CA LYS A 240 -11.34 30.27 -23.40
C LYS A 240 -10.69 31.07 -22.26
N PRO A 241 -9.69 30.54 -21.52
CA PRO A 241 -8.90 31.41 -20.67
C PRO A 241 -8.00 32.25 -21.58
N ALA A 242 -8.22 33.56 -21.53
CA ALA A 242 -7.33 34.55 -22.08
C ALA A 242 -5.97 34.48 -21.36
N ALA A 243 -4.90 34.73 -22.11
CA ALA A 243 -3.52 34.72 -21.67
C ALA A 243 -3.35 35.43 -20.31
N ALA A 244 -2.89 34.66 -19.31
CA ALA A 244 -2.41 35.20 -18.05
C ALA A 244 -1.12 35.99 -18.34
N GLY A 245 -1.11 37.27 -17.98
CA GLY A 245 0.06 38.13 -18.10
C GLY A 245 1.19 37.62 -17.20
N ALA A 246 2.41 37.64 -17.72
CA ALA A 246 3.62 37.25 -17.00
C ALA A 246 3.76 38.06 -15.70
N VAL A 247 3.73 37.35 -14.56
CA VAL A 247 4.05 37.92 -13.25
C VAL A 247 5.56 37.87 -13.10
N VAL A 248 6.21 38.99 -13.39
CA VAL A 248 7.66 39.16 -13.21
C VAL A 248 7.91 39.74 -11.83
N VAL A 249 8.61 39.00 -10.98
CA VAL A 249 9.10 39.49 -9.69
C VAL A 249 10.63 39.37 -9.72
N ASN A 250 11.35 40.47 -9.51
CA ASN A 250 12.82 40.53 -9.56
C ASN A 250 13.46 40.08 -10.89
N GLY A 251 12.75 40.24 -12.01
CA GLY A 251 13.31 39.93 -13.34
C GLY A 251 13.33 38.45 -13.69
N GLU A 252 12.79 37.59 -12.83
CA GLU A 252 12.60 36.17 -13.12
C GLU A 252 11.14 35.91 -13.48
N ASP A 253 10.94 35.19 -14.59
CA ASP A 253 9.62 34.81 -15.11
C ASP A 253 9.15 33.54 -14.38
N LEU A 254 8.05 33.66 -13.63
CA LEU A 254 7.49 32.59 -12.80
C LEU A 254 6.47 31.72 -13.54
N SER A 255 6.27 31.94 -14.84
CA SER A 255 5.31 31.18 -15.66
C SER A 255 5.66 29.69 -15.80
N ASP A 256 6.92 29.31 -15.61
CA ASP A 256 7.38 27.92 -15.72
C ASP A 256 7.09 27.05 -14.48
N TYR A 257 6.57 27.63 -13.38
CA TYR A 257 6.36 26.91 -12.11
C TYR A 257 4.88 26.65 -11.79
N VAL A 258 3.96 27.00 -12.68
CA VAL A 258 2.51 26.86 -12.47
C VAL A 258 1.90 26.01 -13.58
N ASP A 259 1.87 24.69 -13.36
CA ASP A 259 0.99 23.73 -14.05
C ASP A 259 -0.06 23.19 -13.06
#